data_AF-A0A1W1CKA2-F1
#
_entry.id   AF-A0A1W1CKA2-F1
#
_cell.length_a   1.000
_cell.length_b   1.000
_cell.length_c   1.000
_cell.angle_alpha   90.00
_cell.angle_beta   90.00
_cell.angle_gamma   90.00
#
_symmetry.space_group_name_H-M   'P 1'
#
loop_
_entity.id
_entity.type
_entity.pdbx_description
1 polymer ?
#
loop_
_entity_poly.entity_id
_entity_poly.type
_entity_poly.pdbx_seq_one_letter_code
_entity_poly.pdbx_strand_id
1 'polypeptide(L)'
;MSPRDEVGAEVMKNRRDFLKMAGVLSGSLLLDNEILLGAQNNTLSSPLQKKIAQIWHNERLRASLALVFSQNFNDDLLYTMGKWSASNRRLVLDEIVNLYSVDLSQTPNENLLYTTEQLKAMKLGEFPSTKMRNQYDTLKNEGLSSQEKAFLTLGKVSVDSIEEIKSYLSAFSNYKKIQENLTYLIDGSMGHYWAINQKLIALGVVEGCCKAGSRYCKTAKEYPIAYGADHLDGDLTLTSEQRHALAHMWSEEKMAHDAYEAAYGLYPYLRIFRNIGHWSEVQHLSSVEELVSLYNIDVNDYSNTQAHYKPQELRKMGAGDYAISDFEDRYSNTLIPYAKESDVKALKLGCMVEVQDIRDLTGFLGQVGGNKYLEKTFKYLIAGSQSHYWAFHYALKAMGIAQGCCSVGADYCKTSDEYPSGSGDGLLASLWSQSKTIVV
;
A
#
# COMPACT_ATOMS: atom_id res chain seq x y z
N MET A 1 0.15 -6.68 -37.08
CA MET A 1 0.03 -5.93 -35.80
C MET A 1 1.43 -5.75 -35.25
N SER A 2 1.79 -4.56 -34.76
CA SER A 2 3.18 -4.30 -34.36
C SER A 2 3.44 -4.82 -32.94
N PRO A 3 4.70 -5.16 -32.58
CA PRO A 3 5.07 -5.58 -31.22
C PRO A 3 4.70 -4.58 -30.10
N ARG A 4 4.30 -3.35 -30.43
CA ARG A 4 3.84 -2.35 -29.45
C ARG A 4 2.41 -2.56 -28.97
N ASP A 5 1.59 -3.28 -29.72
CA ASP A 5 0.16 -3.44 -29.42
C ASP A 5 -0.09 -4.61 -28.43
N GLU A 6 0.79 -5.61 -28.40
CA GLU A 6 0.76 -6.71 -27.41
C GLU A 6 1.35 -6.30 -26.04
N VAL A 7 2.40 -5.45 -26.03
CA VAL A 7 2.98 -4.90 -24.80
C VAL A 7 1.98 -4.01 -24.06
N GLY A 8 1.11 -3.28 -24.78
CA GLY A 8 0.10 -2.42 -24.18
C GLY A 8 -0.98 -3.17 -23.38
N ALA A 9 -1.36 -4.38 -23.82
CA ALA A 9 -2.37 -5.19 -23.16
C ALA A 9 -1.81 -5.90 -21.91
N GLU A 10 -0.56 -6.34 -21.95
CA GLU A 10 0.10 -7.00 -20.82
C GLU A 10 0.49 -6.01 -19.71
N VAL A 11 0.87 -4.78 -20.07
CA VAL A 11 1.11 -3.66 -19.15
C VAL A 11 -0.19 -3.21 -18.45
N MET A 12 -1.34 -3.26 -19.13
CA MET A 12 -2.64 -2.90 -18.56
C MET A 12 -3.20 -3.96 -17.60
N LYS A 13 -2.78 -5.23 -17.75
CA LYS A 13 -3.09 -6.33 -16.83
C LYS A 13 -2.25 -6.19 -15.54
N ASN A 14 -0.93 -6.09 -15.66
CA ASN A 14 0.00 -5.82 -14.54
C ASN A 14 -0.37 -4.54 -13.74
N ARG A 15 -0.96 -3.54 -14.39
CA ARG A 15 -1.45 -2.30 -13.77
C ARG A 15 -2.64 -2.50 -12.84
N ARG A 16 -3.55 -3.43 -13.12
CA ARG A 16 -4.76 -3.66 -12.29
C ARG A 16 -4.42 -4.43 -11.01
N ASP A 17 -3.36 -5.21 -11.08
CA ASP A 17 -2.87 -6.06 -10.02
C ASP A 17 -1.91 -5.33 -9.08
N PHE A 18 -1.16 -4.37 -9.61
CA PHE A 18 -0.40 -3.40 -8.84
C PHE A 18 -1.27 -2.42 -8.04
N LEU A 19 -2.51 -2.16 -8.50
CA LEU A 19 -3.52 -1.42 -7.73
C LEU A 19 -4.05 -2.20 -6.51
N LYS A 20 -3.75 -3.50 -6.38
CA LYS A 20 -4.02 -4.25 -5.13
C LYS A 20 -2.91 -4.06 -4.10
N MET A 21 -1.65 -4.10 -4.54
CA MET A 21 -0.47 -4.03 -3.68
C MET A 21 -0.30 -2.70 -2.93
N ALA A 22 -0.71 -1.57 -3.50
CA ALA A 22 -0.53 -0.26 -2.88
C ALA A 22 -1.63 0.10 -1.85
N GLY A 23 -2.41 -0.89 -1.38
CA GLY A 23 -3.63 -0.66 -0.60
C GLY A 23 -4.77 -0.01 -1.40
N VAL A 24 -4.64 0.09 -2.73
CA VAL A 24 -5.62 0.80 -3.59
C VAL A 24 -6.89 -0.03 -3.86
N LEU A 25 -6.93 -1.32 -3.46
CA LEU A 25 -8.17 -2.12 -3.47
C LEU A 25 -8.59 -2.69 -2.10
N SER A 26 -7.79 -2.64 -1.03
CA SER A 26 -8.38 -2.82 0.32
C SER A 26 -9.16 -1.58 0.76
N GLY A 27 -8.96 -0.42 0.12
CA GLY A 27 -9.89 0.70 0.16
C GLY A 27 -11.14 0.54 -0.71
N SER A 28 -11.31 -0.58 -1.44
CA SER A 28 -12.51 -0.83 -2.26
C SER A 28 -13.65 -1.58 -1.56
N LEU A 29 -13.51 -1.85 -0.26
CA LEU A 29 -14.63 -2.09 0.64
C LEU A 29 -14.65 -0.91 1.62
N LEU A 30 -15.30 0.22 1.35
CA LEU A 30 -16.76 0.40 1.38
C LEU A 30 -17.10 1.71 0.63
N LEU A 31 -17.23 1.64 -0.69
CA LEU A 31 -18.35 2.34 -1.32
C LEU A 31 -19.32 1.25 -1.70
N ASP A 32 -20.07 0.79 -0.69
CA ASP A 32 -21.34 0.13 -0.96
C ASP A 32 -22.08 1.03 -1.94
N ASN A 33 -22.30 0.51 -3.15
CA ASN A 33 -23.13 1.13 -4.17
C ASN A 33 -24.59 1.35 -3.70
N GLU A 34 -24.93 0.98 -2.46
CA GLU A 34 -26.25 1.13 -1.85
C GLU A 34 -26.42 2.37 -0.94
N ILE A 35 -25.38 3.16 -0.65
CA ILE A 35 -25.53 4.42 0.13
C ILE A 35 -25.36 5.67 -0.75
N LEU A 36 -25.87 5.63 -1.98
CA LEU A 36 -25.86 6.76 -2.92
C LEU A 36 -27.22 7.47 -3.06
N LEU A 37 -28.13 7.30 -2.09
CA LEU A 37 -29.43 7.99 -2.06
C LEU A 37 -29.56 9.04 -0.95
N GLY A 38 -28.46 9.76 -0.69
CA GLY A 38 -28.41 10.85 0.31
C GLY A 38 -27.92 12.19 -0.24
N ALA A 39 -28.03 12.46 -1.54
CA ALA A 39 -27.71 13.77 -2.09
C ALA A 39 -28.83 14.77 -1.74
N GLN A 40 -28.75 15.41 -0.57
CA GLN A 40 -29.41 16.70 -0.41
C GLN A 40 -28.56 17.75 -1.13
N ASN A 41 -29.21 18.51 -2.03
CA ASN A 41 -28.69 19.63 -2.82
C ASN A 41 -27.80 20.59 -2.01
N ASN A 42 -26.51 20.28 -1.85
CA ASN A 42 -25.57 21.13 -1.12
C ASN A 42 -24.41 21.51 -2.04
N THR A 43 -24.59 22.60 -2.79
CA THR A 43 -23.48 23.30 -3.44
C THR A 43 -22.48 23.72 -2.36
N LEU A 44 -21.19 23.36 -2.52
CA LEU A 44 -20.15 23.88 -1.63
C LEU A 44 -20.07 25.41 -1.76
N SER A 45 -19.84 26.12 -0.66
CA SER A 45 -19.56 27.56 -0.73
C SER A 45 -18.28 27.80 -1.54
N SER A 46 -18.15 28.95 -2.21
CA SER A 46 -16.95 29.29 -2.99
C SER A 46 -15.64 29.14 -2.19
N PRO A 47 -15.55 29.52 -0.90
CA PRO A 47 -14.37 29.23 -0.08
C PRO A 47 -14.02 27.75 0.06
N LEU A 48 -15.02 26.87 0.19
CA LEU A 48 -14.80 25.41 0.28
C LEU A 48 -14.43 24.81 -1.07
N GLN A 49 -15.03 25.28 -2.16
CA GLN A 49 -14.66 24.87 -3.52
C GLN A 49 -13.19 25.16 -3.81
N LYS A 50 -12.71 26.36 -3.47
CA LYS A 50 -11.30 26.75 -3.62
C LYS A 50 -10.36 25.79 -2.88
N LYS A 51 -10.71 25.37 -1.66
CA LYS A 51 -9.90 24.39 -0.89
C LYS A 51 -9.82 23.04 -1.59
N ILE A 52 -10.94 22.50 -2.09
CA ILE A 52 -10.93 21.23 -2.84
C ILE A 52 -10.11 21.35 -4.12
N ALA A 53 -10.27 22.45 -4.86
CA ALA A 53 -9.47 22.69 -6.06
C ALA A 53 -7.97 22.75 -5.75
N GLN A 54 -7.55 23.42 -4.67
CA GLN A 54 -6.15 23.47 -4.24
C GLN A 54 -5.59 22.06 -3.97
N ILE A 55 -6.33 21.23 -3.24
CA ILE A 55 -5.94 19.84 -2.95
C ILE A 55 -5.79 19.04 -4.25
N TRP A 56 -6.74 19.19 -5.18
CA TRP A 56 -6.72 18.54 -6.49
C TRP A 56 -5.47 18.88 -7.31
N HIS A 57 -5.08 20.16 -7.29
CA HIS A 57 -3.92 20.69 -7.98
C HIS A 57 -2.59 20.23 -7.34
N ASN A 58 -2.55 20.11 -6.02
CA ASN A 58 -1.37 19.60 -5.29
C ASN A 58 -1.16 18.10 -5.51
N GLU A 59 -2.21 17.29 -5.53
CA GLU A 59 -2.10 15.86 -5.89
C GLU A 59 -1.58 15.67 -7.32
N ARG A 60 -2.01 16.54 -8.24
CA ARG A 60 -1.49 16.56 -9.62
C ARG A 60 0.01 16.90 -9.66
N LEU A 61 0.45 17.88 -8.88
CA LEU A 61 1.87 18.25 -8.77
C LEU A 61 2.71 17.06 -8.28
N ARG A 62 2.29 16.44 -7.17
CA ARG A 62 2.96 15.25 -6.60
C ARG A 62 3.04 14.10 -7.60
N ALA A 63 1.91 13.76 -8.23
CA ALA A 63 1.84 12.70 -9.23
C ALA A 63 2.81 12.94 -10.40
N SER A 64 2.88 14.19 -10.88
CA SER A 64 3.73 14.55 -12.01
C SER A 64 5.22 14.46 -11.67
N LEU A 65 5.62 14.96 -10.49
CA LEU A 65 7.00 14.87 -10.02
C LEU A 65 7.45 13.42 -9.85
N ALA A 66 6.65 12.61 -9.16
CA ALA A 66 7.01 11.23 -8.88
C ALA A 66 7.19 10.40 -10.15
N LEU A 67 6.32 10.56 -11.17
CA LEU A 67 6.47 9.86 -12.44
C LEU A 67 7.69 10.33 -13.25
N VAL A 68 8.01 11.62 -13.22
CA VAL A 68 9.21 12.10 -13.92
C VAL A 68 10.47 11.59 -13.23
N PHE A 69 10.52 11.59 -11.91
CA PHE A 69 11.65 11.04 -11.19
C PHE A 69 11.76 9.52 -11.40
N SER A 70 10.65 8.79 -11.41
CA SER A 70 10.66 7.34 -11.63
C SER A 70 11.24 6.99 -13.00
N GLN A 71 10.89 7.75 -14.04
CA GLN A 71 11.44 7.55 -15.38
C GLN A 71 12.94 7.84 -15.44
N ASN A 72 13.40 8.88 -14.73
CA ASN A 72 14.80 9.27 -14.72
C ASN A 72 15.70 8.31 -13.95
N PHE A 73 15.23 7.82 -12.80
CA PHE A 73 16.02 6.97 -11.90
C PHE A 73 15.71 5.48 -12.04
N ASN A 74 14.74 5.11 -12.89
CA ASN A 74 14.23 3.74 -13.05
C ASN A 74 13.90 3.10 -11.69
N ASP A 75 13.12 3.82 -10.88
CA ASP A 75 12.78 3.43 -9.50
C ASP A 75 11.29 3.14 -9.36
N ASP A 76 10.98 1.91 -8.95
CA ASP A 76 9.61 1.41 -8.83
C ASP A 76 8.82 2.08 -7.71
N LEU A 77 9.47 2.49 -6.61
CA LEU A 77 8.77 3.21 -5.53
C LEU A 77 8.28 4.57 -6.03
N LEU A 78 9.15 5.32 -6.73
CA LEU A 78 8.76 6.59 -7.34
C LEU A 78 7.62 6.41 -8.35
N TYR A 79 7.66 5.33 -9.15
CA TYR A 79 6.59 5.01 -10.10
C TYR A 79 5.27 4.74 -9.36
N THR A 80 5.32 3.89 -8.33
CA THR A 80 4.18 3.54 -7.46
C THR A 80 3.50 4.78 -6.93
N MET A 81 4.27 5.66 -6.30
CA MET A 81 3.78 6.89 -5.68
C MET A 81 3.12 7.83 -6.70
N GLY A 82 3.73 7.96 -7.88
CA GLY A 82 3.18 8.77 -8.96
C GLY A 82 1.85 8.24 -9.49
N LYS A 83 1.73 6.92 -9.64
CA LYS A 83 0.49 6.25 -10.06
C LYS A 83 -0.60 6.32 -8.99
N TRP A 84 -0.23 6.15 -7.72
CA TRP A 84 -1.15 6.28 -6.59
C TRP A 84 -1.74 7.69 -6.51
N SER A 85 -0.89 8.71 -6.53
CA SER A 85 -1.32 10.12 -6.45
C SER A 85 -2.25 10.48 -7.62
N ALA A 86 -1.93 10.01 -8.83
CA ALA A 86 -2.79 10.17 -9.99
C ALA A 86 -4.14 9.44 -9.87
N SER A 87 -4.16 8.27 -9.24
CA SER A 87 -5.37 7.45 -9.05
C SER A 87 -6.28 8.05 -7.99
N ASN A 88 -5.72 8.49 -6.86
CA ASN A 88 -6.49 9.16 -5.81
C ASN A 88 -7.11 10.46 -6.28
N ARG A 89 -6.38 11.26 -7.05
CA ARG A 89 -6.98 12.44 -7.70
C ARG A 89 -8.20 12.04 -8.54
N ARG A 90 -8.09 10.95 -9.32
CA ARG A 90 -9.15 10.51 -10.23
C ARG A 90 -10.34 9.83 -9.53
N LEU A 91 -10.08 9.04 -8.50
CA LEU A 91 -11.12 8.24 -7.84
C LEU A 91 -11.78 9.01 -6.69
N VAL A 92 -10.99 9.78 -5.94
CA VAL A 92 -11.47 10.47 -4.73
C VAL A 92 -11.84 11.91 -5.05
N LEU A 93 -10.92 12.66 -5.65
CA LEU A 93 -11.12 14.11 -5.83
C LEU A 93 -12.02 14.44 -7.02
N ASP A 94 -11.91 13.73 -8.16
CA ASP A 94 -12.84 13.93 -9.27
C ASP A 94 -14.28 13.57 -8.88
N GLU A 95 -14.48 12.58 -8.01
CA GLU A 95 -15.80 12.25 -7.47
C GLU A 95 -16.37 13.41 -6.64
N ILE A 96 -15.59 13.96 -5.70
CA ILE A 96 -15.99 15.16 -4.94
C ILE A 96 -16.29 16.33 -5.89
N VAL A 97 -15.42 16.55 -6.88
CA VAL A 97 -15.60 17.63 -7.86
C VAL A 97 -16.91 17.49 -8.62
N ASN A 98 -17.24 16.28 -9.05
CA ASN A 98 -18.47 16.02 -9.81
C ASN A 98 -19.72 16.10 -8.92
N LEU A 99 -19.70 15.46 -7.74
CA LEU A 99 -20.84 15.43 -6.81
C LEU A 99 -21.21 16.83 -6.31
N TYR A 100 -20.22 17.67 -6.05
CA TYR A 100 -20.42 19.01 -5.48
C TYR A 100 -20.28 20.15 -6.50
N SER A 101 -20.14 19.82 -7.79
CA SER A 101 -19.95 20.79 -8.89
C SER A 101 -18.83 21.81 -8.59
N VAL A 102 -17.69 21.33 -8.09
CA VAL A 102 -16.55 22.19 -7.74
C VAL A 102 -15.94 22.79 -9.00
N ASP A 103 -15.84 24.13 -9.03
CA ASP A 103 -15.12 24.83 -10.08
C ASP A 103 -13.60 24.76 -9.85
N LEU A 104 -12.92 23.84 -10.55
CA LEU A 104 -11.48 23.65 -10.45
C LEU A 104 -10.67 24.83 -10.99
N SER A 105 -11.30 25.76 -11.72
CA SER A 105 -10.65 27.00 -12.17
C SER A 105 -10.44 28.00 -11.02
N GLN A 106 -11.10 27.78 -9.88
CA GLN A 106 -10.96 28.60 -8.69
C GLN A 106 -9.95 27.97 -7.72
N THR A 107 -8.81 28.61 -7.50
CA THR A 107 -7.87 28.23 -6.44
C THR A 107 -7.60 29.39 -5.47
N PRO A 108 -7.21 29.10 -4.22
CA PRO A 108 -6.71 30.11 -3.31
C PRO A 108 -5.45 30.76 -3.91
N ASN A 109 -5.48 32.08 -4.07
CA ASN A 109 -4.30 32.89 -4.41
C ASN A 109 -3.71 32.65 -5.80
N GLU A 110 -4.51 32.16 -6.76
CA GLU A 110 -4.03 31.92 -8.11
C GLU A 110 -5.16 32.02 -9.15
N ASN A 111 -4.84 32.59 -10.31
CA ASN A 111 -5.75 32.71 -11.44
C ASN A 111 -5.43 31.62 -12.45
N LEU A 112 -6.35 30.67 -12.63
CA LEU A 112 -6.20 29.59 -13.60
C LEU A 112 -6.75 30.00 -14.96
N LEU A 113 -6.07 29.56 -16.03
CA LEU A 113 -6.41 29.93 -17.41
C LEU A 113 -7.38 28.96 -18.11
N TYR A 114 -7.82 27.92 -17.41
CA TYR A 114 -8.51 26.77 -18.01
C TYR A 114 -9.79 26.42 -17.25
N THR A 115 -10.78 25.89 -17.96
CA THR A 115 -12.03 25.39 -17.38
C THR A 115 -11.83 24.07 -16.65
N THR A 116 -12.75 23.69 -15.75
CA THR A 116 -12.72 22.38 -15.05
C THR A 116 -12.51 21.19 -15.98
N GLU A 117 -13.21 21.16 -17.12
CA GLU A 117 -13.09 20.05 -18.07
C GLU A 117 -11.74 20.03 -18.78
N GLN A 118 -11.21 21.21 -19.13
CA GLN A 118 -9.86 21.32 -19.67
C GLN A 118 -8.83 20.84 -18.63
N LEU A 119 -8.98 21.24 -17.36
CA LEU A 119 -8.08 20.86 -16.26
C LEU A 119 -8.04 19.35 -16.04
N LYS A 120 -9.20 18.67 -16.05
CA LYS A 120 -9.30 17.20 -15.96
C LYS A 120 -8.59 16.50 -17.12
N ALA A 121 -8.68 17.06 -18.32
CA ALA A 121 -8.08 16.52 -19.54
C ALA A 121 -6.55 16.74 -19.66
N MET A 122 -5.97 17.69 -18.91
CA MET A 122 -4.53 17.99 -18.98
C MET A 122 -3.67 16.78 -18.57
N LYS A 123 -2.59 16.52 -19.31
CA LYS A 123 -1.66 15.39 -19.06
C LYS A 123 -0.72 15.66 -17.89
N LEU A 124 -0.32 14.64 -17.14
CA LEU A 124 0.67 14.82 -16.05
C LEU A 124 1.94 15.51 -16.57
N GLY A 125 2.46 16.45 -15.79
CA GLY A 125 3.50 17.39 -16.22
C GLY A 125 2.99 18.69 -16.85
N GLU A 126 1.72 18.78 -17.24
CA GLU A 126 1.08 20.03 -17.68
C GLU A 126 0.42 20.74 -16.50
N PHE A 127 0.61 22.07 -16.42
CA PHE A 127 0.12 22.90 -15.31
C PHE A 127 -0.64 24.14 -15.82
N PRO A 128 -1.79 24.46 -15.19
CA PRO A 128 -2.78 25.42 -15.71
C PRO A 128 -2.45 26.89 -15.47
N SER A 129 -1.43 27.18 -14.66
CA SER A 129 -0.94 28.52 -14.40
C SER A 129 0.57 28.57 -14.53
N THR A 130 1.10 29.78 -14.75
CA THR A 130 2.55 30.01 -14.74
C THR A 130 3.17 29.71 -13.38
N LYS A 131 2.48 30.05 -12.28
CA LYS A 131 3.00 29.84 -10.93
C LYS A 131 3.10 28.35 -10.58
N MET A 132 2.07 27.54 -10.86
CA MET A 132 2.16 26.08 -10.69
C MET A 132 3.23 25.45 -11.58
N ARG A 133 3.36 25.91 -12.83
CA ARG A 133 4.41 25.42 -13.75
C ARG A 133 5.80 25.73 -13.23
N ASN A 134 6.03 26.96 -12.75
CA ASN A 134 7.31 27.35 -12.16
C ASN A 134 7.62 26.52 -10.91
N GLN A 135 6.63 26.31 -10.04
CA GLN A 135 6.79 25.45 -8.87
C GLN A 135 7.18 24.02 -9.27
N TYR A 136 6.49 23.45 -10.26
CA TYR A 136 6.82 22.13 -10.80
C TYR A 136 8.24 22.10 -11.37
N ASP A 137 8.62 23.06 -12.21
CA ASP A 137 9.94 23.07 -12.84
C ASP A 137 11.06 23.24 -11.81
N THR A 138 10.86 24.06 -10.79
CA THR A 138 11.81 24.20 -9.67
C THR A 138 12.00 22.87 -8.94
N LEU A 139 10.91 22.23 -8.50
CA LEU A 139 10.96 20.97 -7.76
C LEU A 139 11.50 19.83 -8.64
N LYS A 140 11.12 19.80 -9.91
CA LYS A 140 11.61 18.84 -10.90
C LYS A 140 13.12 18.96 -11.06
N ASN A 141 13.63 20.17 -11.25
CA ASN A 141 15.07 20.40 -11.42
C ASN A 141 15.85 20.06 -10.14
N GLU A 142 15.29 20.37 -8.96
CA GLU A 142 15.88 19.94 -7.68
C GLU A 142 15.96 18.41 -7.61
N GLY A 143 14.84 17.72 -7.84
CA GLY A 143 14.78 16.26 -7.69
C GLY A 143 15.54 15.47 -8.76
N LEU A 144 15.70 16.00 -9.97
CA LEU A 144 16.48 15.35 -11.02
C LEU A 144 18.00 15.39 -10.79
N SER A 145 18.48 16.16 -9.81
CA SER A 145 19.92 16.25 -9.52
C SER A 145 20.50 14.96 -8.93
N SER A 146 19.70 14.15 -8.23
CA SER A 146 20.07 12.81 -7.76
C SER A 146 18.86 12.03 -7.28
N GLN A 147 18.96 10.70 -7.19
CA GLN A 147 17.88 9.87 -6.66
C GLN A 147 17.54 10.25 -5.21
N GLU A 148 18.53 10.58 -4.38
CA GLU A 148 18.34 11.16 -3.06
C GLU A 148 17.46 12.43 -3.13
N LYS A 149 17.79 13.36 -4.02
CA LYS A 149 17.08 14.63 -4.15
C LYS A 149 15.66 14.45 -4.69
N ALA A 150 15.40 13.44 -5.51
CA ALA A 150 14.05 13.07 -5.91
C ALA A 150 13.21 12.66 -4.69
N PHE A 151 13.73 11.78 -3.84
CA PHE A 151 13.04 11.33 -2.63
C PHE A 151 12.86 12.47 -1.62
N LEU A 152 13.88 13.29 -1.36
CA LEU A 152 13.76 14.46 -0.49
C LEU A 152 12.70 15.45 -1.00
N THR A 153 12.69 15.73 -2.31
CA THR A 153 11.70 16.61 -2.94
C THR A 153 10.28 16.08 -2.74
N LEU A 154 10.04 14.79 -2.97
CA LEU A 154 8.73 14.19 -2.73
C LEU A 154 8.35 14.13 -1.25
N GLY A 155 9.34 13.98 -0.36
CA GLY A 155 9.12 14.01 1.09
C GLY A 155 8.56 15.36 1.54
N LYS A 156 9.17 16.45 1.05
CA LYS A 156 8.68 17.83 1.26
C LYS A 156 7.25 18.01 0.76
N VAL A 157 6.99 17.62 -0.49
CA VAL A 157 5.64 17.71 -1.12
C VAL A 157 4.61 16.87 -0.35
N SER A 158 5.01 15.73 0.21
CA SER A 158 4.13 14.89 1.03
C SER A 158 3.76 15.59 2.33
N VAL A 159 4.75 16.14 3.05
CA VAL A 159 4.55 16.91 4.28
C VAL A 159 3.67 18.13 4.06
N ASP A 160 3.96 18.95 3.05
CA ASP A 160 3.22 20.18 2.76
C ASP A 160 1.75 19.91 2.46
N SER A 161 1.45 18.87 1.69
CA SER A 161 0.06 18.49 1.38
C SER A 161 -0.67 17.91 2.58
N ILE A 162 -0.02 17.14 3.46
CA ILE A 162 -0.64 16.65 4.70
C ILE A 162 -1.04 17.84 5.58
N GLU A 163 -0.12 18.78 5.81
CA GLU A 163 -0.37 19.96 6.64
C GLU A 163 -1.48 20.83 6.05
N GLU A 164 -1.49 20.99 4.72
CA GLU A 164 -2.54 21.73 4.02
C GLU A 164 -3.92 21.07 4.18
N ILE A 165 -4.05 19.76 3.90
CA ILE A 165 -5.34 19.06 4.01
C ILE A 165 -5.81 19.07 5.47
N LYS A 166 -4.92 18.83 6.45
CA LYS A 166 -5.23 18.94 7.88
C LYS A 166 -5.77 20.32 8.24
N SER A 167 -5.18 21.39 7.70
CA SER A 167 -5.66 22.77 7.92
C SER A 167 -7.06 23.02 7.35
N TYR A 168 -7.50 22.22 6.37
CA TYR A 168 -8.81 22.36 5.73
C TYR A 168 -9.89 21.48 6.34
N LEU A 169 -9.54 20.37 7.00
CA LEU A 169 -10.49 19.36 7.51
C LEU A 169 -11.65 19.93 8.35
N SER A 170 -11.36 20.87 9.26
CA SER A 170 -12.37 21.45 10.15
C SER A 170 -13.42 22.27 9.40
N ALA A 171 -13.07 22.83 8.23
CA ALA A 171 -14.00 23.57 7.40
C ALA A 171 -15.04 22.68 6.71
N PHE A 172 -14.82 21.36 6.71
CA PHE A 172 -15.71 20.36 6.14
C PHE A 172 -16.49 19.57 7.21
N SER A 173 -16.59 20.04 8.44
CA SER A 173 -17.27 19.34 9.56
C SER A 173 -18.72 18.92 9.26
N ASN A 174 -19.43 19.67 8.41
CA ASN A 174 -20.80 19.35 7.99
C ASN A 174 -20.85 18.44 6.75
N TYR A 175 -19.70 18.05 6.20
CA TYR A 175 -19.56 17.25 4.99
C TYR A 175 -18.78 15.97 5.30
N LYS A 176 -19.39 15.09 6.10
CA LYS A 176 -18.77 13.86 6.61
C LYS A 176 -18.03 13.06 5.53
N LYS A 177 -18.64 12.87 4.35
CA LYS A 177 -18.03 12.12 3.25
C LYS A 177 -16.79 12.80 2.66
N ILE A 178 -16.79 14.14 2.58
CA ILE A 178 -15.59 14.89 2.19
C ILE A 178 -14.50 14.70 3.25
N GLN A 179 -14.84 14.77 4.55
CA GLN A 179 -13.86 14.53 5.61
C GLN A 179 -13.25 13.12 5.56
N GLU A 180 -14.07 12.09 5.34
CA GLU A 180 -13.60 10.71 5.17
C GLU A 180 -12.61 10.61 4.00
N ASN A 181 -12.96 11.17 2.85
CA ASN A 181 -12.11 11.19 1.66
C ASN A 181 -10.81 11.99 1.85
N LEU A 182 -10.87 13.15 2.53
CA LEU A 182 -9.68 13.95 2.84
C LEU A 182 -8.77 13.26 3.86
N THR A 183 -9.35 12.55 4.83
CA THR A 183 -8.60 11.74 5.80
C THR A 183 -7.86 10.60 5.09
N TYR A 184 -8.52 9.93 4.14
CA TYR A 184 -7.87 8.92 3.29
C TYR A 184 -6.69 9.48 2.48
N LEU A 185 -6.80 10.71 1.96
CA LEU A 185 -5.69 11.37 1.27
C LEU A 185 -4.52 11.72 2.22
N ILE A 186 -4.82 12.12 3.45
CA ILE A 186 -3.80 12.36 4.49
C ILE A 186 -3.07 11.06 4.80
N ASP A 187 -3.81 9.98 5.07
CA ASP A 187 -3.27 8.68 5.44
C ASP A 187 -2.31 8.15 4.38
N GLY A 188 -2.71 8.19 3.11
CA GLY A 188 -1.82 7.73 2.06
C GLY A 188 -0.64 8.68 1.77
N SER A 189 -0.81 9.99 1.98
CA SER A 189 0.32 10.93 1.94
C SER A 189 1.32 10.64 3.07
N MET A 190 0.85 10.23 4.24
CA MET A 190 1.71 9.80 5.36
C MET A 190 2.42 8.50 5.00
N GLY A 191 1.74 7.52 4.40
CA GLY A 191 2.37 6.30 3.89
C GLY A 191 3.48 6.59 2.88
N HIS A 192 3.25 7.50 1.94
CA HIS A 192 4.28 8.01 1.03
C HIS A 192 5.47 8.61 1.77
N TYR A 193 5.23 9.47 2.77
CA TYR A 193 6.31 10.04 3.58
C TYR A 193 7.16 8.96 4.24
N TRP A 194 6.53 7.93 4.82
CA TRP A 194 7.25 6.83 5.48
C TRP A 194 8.05 5.98 4.49
N ALA A 195 7.45 5.61 3.36
CA ALA A 195 8.16 4.86 2.30
C ALA A 195 9.36 5.65 1.76
N ILE A 196 9.20 6.96 1.55
CA ILE A 196 10.31 7.87 1.18
C ILE A 196 11.39 7.85 2.26
N ASN A 197 11.00 7.98 3.53
CA ASN A 197 11.94 8.05 4.65
C ASN A 197 12.78 6.76 4.75
N GLN A 198 12.15 5.60 4.61
CA GLN A 198 12.84 4.31 4.56
C GLN A 198 13.78 4.21 3.36
N LYS A 199 13.33 4.65 2.19
CA LYS A 199 14.16 4.64 0.99
C LYS A 199 15.36 5.57 1.09
N LEU A 200 15.20 6.75 1.69
CA LEU A 200 16.31 7.66 1.97
C LEU A 200 17.34 7.03 2.90
N ILE A 201 16.88 6.37 3.96
CA ILE A 201 17.76 5.62 4.87
C ILE A 201 18.50 4.50 4.10
N ALA A 202 17.81 3.77 3.23
CA ALA A 202 18.42 2.74 2.37
C ALA A 202 19.47 3.30 1.39
N LEU A 203 19.33 4.57 0.98
CA LEU A 203 20.31 5.30 0.18
C LEU A 203 21.46 5.90 1.01
N GLY A 204 21.54 5.60 2.31
CA GLY A 204 22.58 6.10 3.22
C GLY A 204 22.29 7.48 3.82
N VAL A 205 21.08 8.01 3.63
CA VAL A 205 20.65 9.27 4.23
C VAL A 205 20.03 9.01 5.59
N VAL A 206 20.89 8.92 6.61
CA VAL A 206 20.52 8.52 7.98
C VAL A 206 19.42 9.41 8.58
N GLU A 207 19.43 10.71 8.27
CA GLU A 207 18.43 11.67 8.75
C GLU A 207 17.11 11.60 7.96
N GLY A 208 17.04 10.79 6.90
CA GLY A 208 15.86 10.65 6.05
C GLY A 208 15.33 12.01 5.55
N CYS A 209 14.03 12.22 5.66
CA CYS A 209 13.36 13.48 5.33
C CYS A 209 13.83 14.67 6.20
N CYS A 210 14.41 14.44 7.38
CA CYS A 210 14.93 15.53 8.23
C CYS A 210 16.08 16.29 7.56
N LYS A 211 16.80 15.65 6.61
CA LYS A 211 17.82 16.31 5.78
C LYS A 211 17.27 17.46 4.93
N ALA A 212 15.97 17.44 4.63
CA ALA A 212 15.29 18.53 3.93
C ALA A 212 15.03 19.76 4.84
N GLY A 213 15.22 19.62 6.16
CA GLY A 213 14.94 20.64 7.18
C GLY A 213 14.04 20.10 8.30
N SER A 214 14.13 20.70 9.49
CA SER A 214 13.44 20.24 10.70
C SER A 214 11.91 20.17 10.56
N ARG A 215 11.29 21.05 9.76
CA ARG A 215 9.84 21.01 9.48
C ARG A 215 9.41 19.68 8.83
N TYR A 216 10.30 19.06 8.05
CA TYR A 216 10.04 17.80 7.36
C TYR A 216 10.45 16.57 8.19
N CYS A 217 10.95 16.81 9.41
CA CYS A 217 11.29 15.76 10.35
C CYS A 217 10.04 15.39 11.14
N LYS A 218 9.27 14.43 10.65
CA LYS A 218 8.03 13.99 11.27
C LYS A 218 8.23 12.67 12.00
N THR A 219 7.82 12.67 13.26
CA THR A 219 7.77 11.46 14.09
C THR A 219 6.53 10.62 13.79
N ALA A 220 6.54 9.35 14.21
CA ALA A 220 5.37 8.46 14.15
C ALA A 220 4.16 9.00 14.93
N LYS A 221 4.40 9.87 15.93
CA LYS A 221 3.34 10.56 16.68
C LYS A 221 2.68 11.66 15.86
N GLU A 222 3.47 12.45 15.12
CA GLU A 222 2.93 13.54 14.32
C GLU A 222 2.27 13.03 13.04
N TYR A 223 2.95 12.09 12.40
CA TYR A 223 2.58 11.46 11.14
C TYR A 223 2.36 9.99 11.43
N PRO A 224 1.23 9.65 12.07
CA PRO A 224 0.82 8.27 12.18
C PRO A 224 0.94 7.62 10.81
N ILE A 225 1.51 6.41 10.71
CA ILE A 225 1.27 5.66 9.49
C ILE A 225 -0.26 5.50 9.38
N ALA A 226 -0.79 5.42 8.15
CA ALA A 226 -2.21 5.29 7.81
C ALA A 226 -2.98 4.27 8.68
N TYR A 227 -2.28 3.46 9.46
CA TYR A 227 -2.77 2.64 10.56
C TYR A 227 -2.50 3.19 11.98
N GLY A 228 -2.91 4.44 12.26
CA GLY A 228 -3.64 4.75 13.51
C GLY A 228 -2.95 5.40 14.72
N ALA A 229 -2.02 6.36 14.58
CA ALA A 229 -1.40 7.06 15.74
C ALA A 229 -2.09 8.30 16.34
N ASP A 230 -3.42 8.39 16.27
CA ASP A 230 -4.14 9.50 16.89
C ASP A 230 -4.45 9.33 18.39
N HIS A 231 -4.05 8.24 19.07
CA HIS A 231 -4.23 8.09 20.54
C HIS A 231 -2.99 7.50 21.23
N LEU A 232 -1.91 8.28 21.34
CA LEU A 232 -0.81 7.99 22.27
C LEU A 232 -1.09 8.57 23.67
N ASP A 233 -2.24 8.23 24.22
CA ASP A 233 -2.57 8.42 25.65
C ASP A 233 -2.86 7.08 26.35
N GLY A 234 -2.59 5.97 25.66
CA GLY A 234 -2.57 4.62 26.23
C GLY A 234 -1.13 4.17 26.44
N ASP A 235 -0.91 3.42 27.53
CA ASP A 235 0.38 2.85 27.92
C ASP A 235 1.11 2.25 26.71
N LEU A 236 2.30 2.76 26.37
CA LEU A 236 3.17 2.24 25.31
C LEU A 236 3.75 0.86 25.68
N THR A 237 3.36 0.32 26.83
CA THR A 237 3.75 -0.99 27.31
C THR A 237 2.86 -2.06 26.70
N LEU A 238 3.45 -2.92 25.88
CA LEU A 238 2.81 -4.15 25.42
C LEU A 238 2.94 -5.25 26.48
N THR A 239 1.93 -6.11 26.55
CA THR A 239 1.98 -7.39 27.27
C THR A 239 2.99 -8.35 26.62
N SER A 240 3.39 -9.40 27.33
CA SER A 240 4.24 -10.47 26.78
C SER A 240 3.62 -11.10 25.54
N GLU A 241 2.30 -11.31 25.55
CA GLU A 241 1.55 -11.94 24.48
C GLU A 241 1.53 -11.05 23.23
N GLN A 242 1.33 -9.74 23.39
CA GLN A 242 1.37 -8.79 22.28
C GLN A 242 2.77 -8.64 21.68
N ARG A 243 3.82 -8.68 22.50
CA ARG A 243 5.22 -8.67 22.01
C ARG A 243 5.54 -9.94 21.22
N HIS A 244 5.11 -11.09 21.73
CA HIS A 244 5.23 -12.36 21.02
C HIS A 244 4.47 -12.34 19.69
N ALA A 245 3.23 -11.85 19.68
CA ALA A 245 2.42 -11.72 18.46
C ALA A 245 3.15 -10.89 17.39
N LEU A 246 3.80 -9.79 17.75
CA LEU A 246 4.56 -8.98 16.79
C LEU A 246 5.81 -9.67 16.26
N ALA A 247 6.56 -10.39 17.11
CA ALA A 247 7.70 -11.17 16.67
C ALA A 247 7.30 -12.36 15.78
N HIS A 248 6.15 -12.99 16.09
CA HIS A 248 5.53 -14.03 15.30
C HIS A 248 5.11 -13.49 13.93
N MET A 249 4.32 -12.41 13.89
CA MET A 249 3.90 -11.85 12.61
C MET A 249 5.07 -11.35 11.77
N TRP A 250 6.10 -10.76 12.38
CA TRP A 250 7.30 -10.36 11.62
C TRP A 250 7.96 -11.58 10.95
N SER A 251 8.07 -12.69 11.70
CA SER A 251 8.66 -13.93 11.19
C SER A 251 7.78 -14.60 10.12
N GLU A 252 6.45 -14.58 10.30
CA GLU A 252 5.48 -15.19 9.40
C GLU A 252 5.39 -14.46 8.06
N GLU A 253 5.24 -13.13 8.08
CA GLU A 253 5.15 -12.30 6.86
C GLU A 253 6.49 -12.33 6.08
N LYS A 254 7.62 -12.34 6.81
CA LYS A 254 8.94 -12.53 6.18
C LYS A 254 9.07 -13.94 5.58
N MET A 255 8.59 -14.99 6.26
CA MET A 255 8.60 -16.35 5.72
C MET A 255 7.73 -16.46 4.46
N ALA A 256 6.55 -15.82 4.45
CA ALA A 256 5.69 -15.75 3.28
C ALA A 256 6.41 -15.07 2.10
N HIS A 257 7.02 -13.91 2.33
CA HIS A 257 7.86 -13.21 1.34
C HIS A 257 8.95 -14.12 0.77
N ASP A 258 9.77 -14.71 1.64
CA ASP A 258 10.90 -15.56 1.25
C ASP A 258 10.42 -16.79 0.47
N ALA A 259 9.35 -17.44 0.91
CA ALA A 259 8.79 -18.63 0.27
C ALA A 259 8.25 -18.32 -1.13
N TYR A 260 7.63 -17.15 -1.31
CA TYR A 260 7.10 -16.72 -2.60
C TYR A 260 8.20 -16.27 -3.55
N GLU A 261 9.23 -15.56 -3.09
CA GLU A 261 10.40 -15.25 -3.91
C GLU A 261 11.12 -16.52 -4.38
N ALA A 262 11.29 -17.50 -3.48
CA ALA A 262 11.88 -18.79 -3.82
C ALA A 262 11.02 -19.58 -4.83
N ALA A 263 9.70 -19.62 -4.63
CA ALA A 263 8.77 -20.27 -5.56
C ALA A 263 8.73 -19.57 -6.93
N TYR A 264 8.84 -18.24 -6.97
CA TYR A 264 8.98 -17.49 -8.21
C TYR A 264 10.29 -17.79 -8.93
N GLY A 265 11.40 -17.94 -8.19
CA GLY A 265 12.68 -18.39 -8.75
C GLY A 265 12.61 -19.77 -9.40
N LEU A 266 11.83 -20.69 -8.82
CA LEU A 266 11.60 -22.03 -9.38
C LEU A 266 10.64 -22.00 -10.59
N TYR A 267 9.60 -21.14 -10.53
CA TYR A 267 8.55 -21.07 -11.55
C TYR A 267 8.28 -19.62 -12.01
N PRO A 268 9.19 -18.97 -12.76
CA PRO A 268 9.05 -17.54 -13.11
C PRO A 268 7.83 -17.18 -13.96
N TYR A 269 7.22 -18.16 -14.63
CA TYR A 269 5.97 -17.96 -15.39
C TYR A 269 4.74 -17.83 -14.49
N LEU A 270 4.82 -18.30 -13.23
CA LEU A 270 3.79 -18.10 -12.21
C LEU A 270 3.98 -16.74 -11.53
N ARG A 271 3.63 -15.68 -12.26
CA ARG A 271 3.75 -14.29 -11.78
C ARG A 271 3.02 -14.01 -10.46
N ILE A 272 2.06 -14.83 -10.08
CA ILE A 272 1.37 -14.74 -8.78
C ILE A 272 2.37 -14.68 -7.61
N PHE A 273 3.45 -15.46 -7.65
CA PHE A 273 4.45 -15.46 -6.58
C PHE A 273 5.24 -14.15 -6.50
N ARG A 274 5.69 -13.61 -7.64
CA ARG A 274 6.27 -12.25 -7.66
C ARG A 274 5.25 -11.22 -7.19
N ASN A 275 3.99 -11.40 -7.56
CA ASN A 275 2.98 -10.39 -7.30
C ASN A 275 2.56 -10.31 -5.84
N ILE A 276 2.58 -11.43 -5.14
CA ILE A 276 2.25 -11.52 -3.73
C ILE A 276 3.53 -11.32 -2.91
N GLY A 277 4.58 -12.11 -3.17
CA GLY A 277 5.87 -12.06 -2.46
C GLY A 277 6.56 -10.71 -2.52
N HIS A 278 6.90 -10.21 -3.70
CA HIS A 278 7.73 -9.00 -3.86
C HIS A 278 7.08 -7.71 -3.34
N TRP A 279 5.79 -7.77 -3.08
CA TRP A 279 4.92 -6.65 -3.32
C TRP A 279 3.85 -6.51 -2.25
N SER A 280 3.12 -7.58 -1.95
CA SER A 280 2.11 -7.59 -0.88
C SER A 280 2.75 -7.95 0.45
N GLU A 281 3.54 -9.03 0.51
CA GLU A 281 4.21 -9.46 1.75
C GLU A 281 5.24 -8.44 2.23
N VAL A 282 5.87 -7.70 1.31
CA VAL A 282 6.73 -6.57 1.69
C VAL A 282 5.93 -5.48 2.43
N GLN A 283 4.66 -5.25 2.07
CA GLN A 283 3.80 -4.28 2.77
C GLN A 283 3.33 -4.81 4.11
N HIS A 284 2.97 -6.09 4.19
CA HIS A 284 2.64 -6.72 5.47
C HIS A 284 3.82 -6.66 6.44
N LEU A 285 5.00 -7.10 5.99
CA LEU A 285 6.23 -7.05 6.77
C LEU A 285 6.55 -5.61 7.20
N SER A 286 6.45 -4.65 6.30
CA SER A 286 6.64 -3.22 6.64
C SER A 286 5.64 -2.75 7.70
N SER A 287 4.37 -3.17 7.61
CA SER A 287 3.32 -2.80 8.57
C SER A 287 3.57 -3.41 9.95
N VAL A 288 4.15 -4.61 10.03
CA VAL A 288 4.57 -5.21 11.30
C VAL A 288 5.82 -4.53 11.84
N GLU A 289 6.84 -4.27 11.01
CA GLU A 289 8.05 -3.56 11.40
C GLU A 289 7.76 -2.15 11.92
N GLU A 290 6.72 -1.50 11.39
CA GLU A 290 6.21 -0.24 11.90
C GLU A 290 5.73 -0.33 13.35
N LEU A 291 4.97 -1.38 13.70
CA LEU A 291 4.53 -1.63 15.07
C LEU A 291 5.71 -2.02 15.98
N VAL A 292 6.61 -2.86 15.49
CA VAL A 292 7.86 -3.24 16.20
C VAL A 292 8.69 -1.99 16.51
N SER A 293 8.81 -1.06 15.56
CA SER A 293 9.46 0.23 15.74
C SER A 293 8.72 1.13 16.73
N LEU A 294 7.39 1.26 16.58
CA LEU A 294 6.53 2.08 17.43
C LEU A 294 6.62 1.68 18.90
N TYR A 295 6.60 0.38 19.18
CA TYR A 295 6.70 -0.18 20.53
C TYR A 295 8.14 -0.52 20.96
N ASN A 296 9.12 -0.15 20.15
CA ASN A 296 10.56 -0.33 20.39
C ASN A 296 10.92 -1.77 20.79
N ILE A 297 10.43 -2.75 20.03
CA ILE A 297 10.61 -4.18 20.29
C ILE A 297 11.84 -4.69 19.53
N ASP A 298 12.70 -5.44 20.20
CA ASP A 298 13.66 -6.33 19.53
C ASP A 298 12.95 -7.65 19.22
N VAL A 299 12.61 -7.92 17.95
CA VAL A 299 11.88 -9.17 17.61
C VAL A 299 12.71 -10.42 17.89
N ASN A 300 14.04 -10.33 17.87
CA ASN A 300 14.93 -11.45 18.19
C ASN A 300 15.05 -11.72 19.71
N ASP A 301 14.62 -10.77 20.53
CA ASP A 301 14.58 -10.88 21.99
C ASP A 301 13.28 -10.26 22.53
N TYR A 302 12.14 -10.66 21.95
CA TYR A 302 10.84 -10.04 22.23
C TYR A 302 10.40 -10.19 23.70
N SER A 303 10.96 -11.18 24.41
CA SER A 303 10.73 -11.41 25.85
C SER A 303 11.43 -10.38 26.74
N ASN A 304 12.49 -9.73 26.24
CA ASN A 304 13.25 -8.74 26.99
C ASN A 304 12.68 -7.34 26.77
N THR A 305 12.04 -6.79 27.80
CA THR A 305 11.44 -5.45 27.74
C THR A 305 12.47 -4.32 27.76
N GLN A 306 13.74 -4.62 28.04
CA GLN A 306 14.86 -3.67 27.96
C GLN A 306 15.56 -3.71 26.60
N ALA A 307 15.30 -4.74 25.77
CA ALA A 307 15.80 -4.78 24.41
C ALA A 307 15.03 -3.77 23.55
N HIS A 308 15.76 -3.16 22.61
CA HIS A 308 15.27 -2.09 21.76
C HIS A 308 15.27 -2.51 20.30
N TYR A 309 14.41 -1.88 19.52
CA TYR A 309 14.31 -2.11 18.09
C TYR A 309 15.66 -1.89 17.38
N LYS A 310 16.11 -2.92 16.65
CA LYS A 310 17.37 -2.95 15.91
C LYS A 310 17.12 -3.17 14.42
N PRO A 311 16.69 -2.12 13.68
CA PRO A 311 16.37 -2.24 12.27
C PRO A 311 17.55 -2.74 11.41
N GLN A 312 18.78 -2.48 11.85
CA GLN A 312 19.99 -2.93 11.15
C GLN A 312 20.22 -4.45 11.28
N GLU A 313 19.79 -5.07 12.36
CA GLU A 313 19.94 -6.52 12.56
C GLU A 313 18.89 -7.27 11.73
N LEU A 314 17.64 -6.78 11.71
CA LEU A 314 16.57 -7.36 10.88
C LEU A 314 16.93 -7.34 9.39
N ARG A 315 17.53 -6.24 8.91
CA ARG A 315 17.98 -6.12 7.51
C ARG A 315 19.12 -7.06 7.11
N LYS A 316 19.84 -7.63 8.08
CA LYS A 316 20.90 -8.62 7.81
C LYS A 316 20.34 -10.03 7.70
N MET A 317 19.13 -10.27 8.17
CA MET A 317 18.49 -11.58 8.15
C MET A 317 18.12 -11.93 6.71
N GLY A 318 18.78 -12.95 6.16
CA GLY A 318 18.56 -13.42 4.81
C GLY A 318 17.31 -14.30 4.70
N ALA A 319 17.04 -14.80 3.49
CA ALA A 319 15.96 -15.75 3.30
C ALA A 319 16.23 -17.02 4.12
N GLY A 320 15.26 -17.44 4.93
CA GLY A 320 15.41 -18.58 5.85
C GLY A 320 15.91 -18.23 7.25
N ASP A 321 16.28 -16.96 7.52
CA ASP A 321 16.59 -16.48 8.87
C ASP A 321 15.35 -15.77 9.47
N TYR A 322 14.90 -16.20 10.65
CA TYR A 322 13.70 -15.65 11.32
C TYR A 322 13.91 -15.44 12.82
N ALA A 323 13.08 -14.58 13.42
CA ALA A 323 13.18 -14.31 14.85
C ALA A 323 12.66 -15.48 15.71
N ILE A 324 11.72 -16.26 15.16
CA ILE A 324 11.19 -17.48 15.77
C ILE A 324 11.67 -18.69 14.95
N SER A 325 12.40 -19.60 15.59
CA SER A 325 13.05 -20.76 14.96
C SER A 325 12.09 -21.69 14.22
N ASP A 326 10.83 -21.79 14.67
CA ASP A 326 9.84 -22.65 14.02
C ASP A 326 9.58 -22.25 12.55
N PHE A 327 9.79 -20.97 12.19
CA PHE A 327 9.66 -20.52 10.81
C PHE A 327 10.83 -20.96 9.94
N GLU A 328 12.02 -21.15 10.51
CA GLU A 328 13.19 -21.66 9.76
C GLU A 328 12.95 -23.10 9.32
N ASP A 329 12.39 -23.91 10.22
CA ASP A 329 12.00 -25.29 9.95
C ASP A 329 10.85 -25.36 8.94
N ARG A 330 9.80 -24.55 9.12
CA ARG A 330 8.69 -24.47 8.15
C ARG A 330 9.21 -24.09 6.77
N TYR A 331 10.03 -23.04 6.66
CA TYR A 331 10.62 -22.61 5.39
C TYR A 331 11.48 -23.72 4.76
N SER A 332 12.49 -24.19 5.49
CA SER A 332 13.56 -25.02 4.94
C SER A 332 13.17 -26.49 4.75
N ASN A 333 12.37 -27.03 5.67
CA ASN A 333 12.08 -28.46 5.73
C ASN A 333 10.66 -28.80 5.24
N THR A 334 9.73 -27.85 5.26
CA THR A 334 8.35 -28.08 4.80
C THR A 334 8.08 -27.39 3.47
N LEU A 335 8.16 -26.06 3.44
CA LEU A 335 7.64 -25.23 2.37
C LEU A 335 8.47 -25.32 1.09
N ILE A 336 9.78 -25.05 1.15
CA ILE A 336 10.64 -25.06 -0.03
C ILE A 336 10.79 -26.46 -0.66
N PRO A 337 11.00 -27.55 0.10
CA PRO A 337 11.02 -28.90 -0.47
C PRO A 337 9.70 -29.25 -1.17
N TYR A 338 8.56 -28.90 -0.57
CA TYR A 338 7.24 -29.14 -1.14
C TYR A 338 7.05 -28.36 -2.45
N ALA A 339 7.43 -27.08 -2.50
CA ALA A 339 7.35 -26.27 -3.72
C ALA A 339 8.21 -26.83 -4.86
N LYS A 340 9.40 -27.38 -4.57
CA LYS A 340 10.31 -27.94 -5.58
C LYS A 340 9.75 -29.16 -6.32
N GLU A 341 8.75 -29.85 -5.75
CA GLU A 341 8.17 -31.03 -6.39
C GLU A 341 7.43 -30.69 -7.69
N SER A 342 6.69 -29.57 -7.72
CA SER A 342 5.98 -29.11 -8.92
C SER A 342 5.43 -27.69 -8.74
N ASP A 343 5.11 -27.05 -9.87
CA ASP A 343 4.38 -25.79 -9.94
C ASP A 343 3.02 -25.83 -9.22
N VAL A 344 2.29 -26.95 -9.34
CA VAL A 344 1.05 -27.19 -8.60
C VAL A 344 1.31 -27.22 -7.09
N LYS A 345 2.38 -27.90 -6.64
CA LYS A 345 2.76 -27.97 -5.23
C LYS A 345 3.19 -26.60 -4.69
N ALA A 346 3.89 -25.80 -5.49
CA ALA A 346 4.19 -24.41 -5.14
C ALA A 346 2.91 -23.59 -4.93
N LEU A 347 1.91 -23.68 -5.81
CA LEU A 347 0.65 -22.94 -5.61
C LEU A 347 -0.14 -23.44 -4.39
N LYS A 348 -0.09 -24.74 -4.10
CA LYS A 348 -0.64 -25.32 -2.88
C LYS A 348 0.06 -24.79 -1.62
N LEU A 349 1.37 -24.57 -1.67
CA LEU A 349 2.10 -23.91 -0.60
C LEU A 349 1.53 -22.51 -0.32
N GLY A 350 1.18 -21.74 -1.36
CA GLY A 350 0.52 -20.45 -1.19
C GLY A 350 -0.74 -20.57 -0.36
N CYS A 351 -1.63 -21.51 -0.71
CA CYS A 351 -2.81 -21.79 0.12
C CYS A 351 -2.48 -22.17 1.58
N MET A 352 -1.37 -22.88 1.80
CA MET A 352 -0.97 -23.32 3.14
C MET A 352 -0.52 -22.15 4.01
N VAL A 353 0.29 -21.27 3.44
CA VAL A 353 0.80 -20.06 4.11
C VAL A 353 -0.36 -19.14 4.46
N GLU A 354 -1.21 -18.77 3.50
CA GLU A 354 -2.30 -17.81 3.74
C GLU A 354 -3.35 -18.30 4.74
N VAL A 355 -3.63 -19.61 4.77
CA VAL A 355 -4.56 -20.17 5.76
C VAL A 355 -3.97 -20.15 7.17
N GLN A 356 -2.66 -20.39 7.28
CA GLN A 356 -1.96 -20.36 8.56
C GLN A 356 -1.85 -18.93 9.09
N ASP A 357 -1.49 -17.99 8.22
CA ASP A 357 -1.38 -16.57 8.53
C ASP A 357 -2.70 -15.98 9.07
N ILE A 358 -3.81 -16.21 8.36
CA ILE A 358 -5.15 -15.76 8.82
C ILE A 358 -5.54 -16.39 10.15
N ARG A 359 -5.18 -17.67 10.38
CA ARG A 359 -5.48 -18.37 11.63
C ARG A 359 -4.72 -17.73 12.79
N ASP A 360 -3.43 -17.46 12.61
CA ASP A 360 -2.56 -16.89 13.65
C ASP A 360 -2.97 -15.45 13.95
N LEU A 361 -3.20 -14.62 12.92
CA LEU A 361 -3.73 -13.26 13.06
C LEU A 361 -5.09 -13.22 13.76
N THR A 362 -6.01 -14.14 13.45
CA THR A 362 -7.31 -14.22 14.13
C THR A 362 -7.14 -14.58 15.62
N GLY A 363 -6.17 -15.46 15.93
CA GLY A 363 -5.79 -15.77 17.30
C GLY A 363 -5.22 -14.56 18.04
N PHE A 364 -4.31 -13.81 17.42
CA PHE A 364 -3.72 -12.61 18.00
C PHE A 364 -4.71 -11.45 18.14
N LEU A 365 -5.70 -11.33 17.25
CA LEU A 365 -6.80 -10.37 17.40
C LEU A 365 -7.57 -10.56 18.72
N GLY A 366 -7.69 -11.79 19.22
CA GLY A 366 -8.26 -12.07 20.53
C GLY A 366 -7.43 -11.54 21.71
N GLN A 367 -6.16 -11.21 21.48
CA GLN A 367 -5.17 -10.84 22.50
C GLN A 367 -4.78 -9.35 22.45
N VAL A 368 -5.32 -8.56 21.52
CA VAL A 368 -4.95 -7.15 21.35
C VAL A 368 -5.30 -6.27 22.55
N GLY A 369 -6.20 -6.70 23.43
CA GLY A 369 -6.47 -6.02 24.71
C GLY A 369 -6.90 -4.55 24.58
N GLY A 370 -7.56 -4.20 23.47
CA GLY A 370 -7.96 -2.81 23.16
C GLY A 370 -6.85 -1.94 22.53
N ASN A 371 -5.69 -2.52 22.22
CA ASN A 371 -4.66 -1.84 21.45
C ASN A 371 -5.13 -1.67 20.00
N LYS A 372 -5.60 -0.46 19.69
CA LYS A 372 -6.15 -0.11 18.38
C LYS A 372 -5.13 -0.21 17.24
N TYR A 373 -3.84 -0.08 17.53
CA TYR A 373 -2.78 -0.19 16.52
C TYR A 373 -2.62 -1.64 16.08
N LEU A 374 -2.46 -2.55 17.05
CA LEU A 374 -2.39 -3.99 16.79
C LEU A 374 -3.67 -4.46 16.08
N GLU A 375 -4.84 -4.06 16.60
CA GLU A 375 -6.12 -4.45 16.01
C GLU A 375 -6.25 -4.02 14.55
N LYS A 376 -5.88 -2.77 14.24
CA LYS A 376 -6.01 -2.23 12.89
C LYS A 376 -5.03 -2.88 11.92
N THR A 377 -3.77 -3.07 12.33
CA THR A 377 -2.77 -3.75 11.49
C THR A 377 -3.12 -5.22 11.29
N PHE A 378 -3.49 -5.97 12.32
CA PHE A 378 -3.85 -7.38 12.15
C PHE A 378 -5.09 -7.57 11.27
N LYS A 379 -6.09 -6.68 11.35
CA LYS A 379 -7.23 -6.69 10.41
C LYS A 379 -6.82 -6.38 8.98
N TYR A 380 -5.84 -5.49 8.79
CA TYR A 380 -5.30 -5.18 7.48
C TYR A 380 -4.57 -6.38 6.86
N LEU A 381 -3.70 -7.05 7.62
CA LEU A 381 -3.00 -8.26 7.20
C LEU A 381 -4.01 -9.38 6.84
N ILE A 382 -5.00 -9.65 7.70
CA ILE A 382 -6.05 -10.67 7.42
C ILE A 382 -6.74 -10.42 6.07
N ALA A 383 -7.09 -9.16 5.77
CA ALA A 383 -7.76 -8.83 4.51
C ALA A 383 -6.83 -9.05 3.30
N GLY A 384 -5.54 -8.76 3.44
CA GLY A 384 -4.51 -9.07 2.45
C GLY A 384 -4.41 -10.58 2.20
N SER A 385 -4.21 -11.36 3.26
CA SER A 385 -4.04 -12.81 3.21
C SER A 385 -5.28 -13.54 2.69
N GLN A 386 -6.49 -13.04 2.99
CA GLN A 386 -7.74 -13.54 2.38
C GLN A 386 -7.74 -13.36 0.86
N SER A 387 -7.24 -12.22 0.38
CA SER A 387 -7.13 -11.94 -1.05
C SER A 387 -6.09 -12.85 -1.72
N HIS A 388 -4.95 -13.08 -1.05
CA HIS A 388 -3.92 -14.01 -1.50
C HIS A 388 -4.44 -15.45 -1.59
N TYR A 389 -5.17 -15.91 -0.58
CA TYR A 389 -5.80 -17.24 -0.57
C TYR A 389 -6.64 -17.47 -1.82
N TRP A 390 -7.52 -16.52 -2.15
CA TRP A 390 -8.36 -16.62 -3.35
C TRP A 390 -7.54 -16.59 -4.64
N ALA A 391 -6.47 -15.79 -4.69
CA ALA A 391 -5.57 -15.77 -5.83
C ALA A 391 -4.93 -17.16 -6.06
N PHE A 392 -4.39 -17.80 -5.03
CA PHE A 392 -3.84 -19.15 -5.13
C PHE A 392 -4.91 -20.21 -5.43
N HIS A 393 -6.08 -20.12 -4.80
CA HIS A 393 -7.22 -21.02 -5.04
C HIS A 393 -7.59 -21.06 -6.52
N TYR A 394 -7.76 -19.89 -7.13
CA TYR A 394 -8.14 -19.80 -8.53
C TYR A 394 -6.98 -20.09 -9.49
N ALA A 395 -5.74 -19.79 -9.12
CA ALA A 395 -4.57 -20.21 -9.89
C ALA A 395 -4.48 -21.74 -10.00
N LEU A 396 -4.78 -22.47 -8.91
CA LEU A 396 -4.88 -23.93 -8.94
C LEU A 396 -6.00 -24.41 -9.86
N LYS A 397 -7.18 -23.78 -9.82
CA LYS A 397 -8.29 -24.12 -10.71
C LYS A 397 -7.95 -23.87 -12.18
N ALA A 398 -7.23 -22.80 -12.48
CA ALA A 398 -6.71 -22.50 -13.81
C ALA A 398 -5.76 -23.58 -14.36
N MET A 399 -5.04 -24.25 -13.46
CA MET A 399 -4.16 -25.37 -13.79
C MET A 399 -4.88 -26.71 -13.92
N GLY A 400 -6.21 -26.74 -13.79
CA GLY A 400 -7.02 -27.96 -13.88
C GLY A 400 -7.24 -28.66 -12.55
N ILE A 401 -6.79 -28.08 -11.44
CA ILE A 401 -7.06 -28.61 -10.09
C ILE A 401 -8.44 -28.11 -9.65
N ALA A 402 -9.48 -28.85 -10.01
CA ALA A 402 -10.89 -28.42 -9.83
C ALA A 402 -11.24 -27.95 -8.41
N GLN A 403 -10.64 -28.57 -7.40
CA GLN A 403 -10.84 -28.27 -5.99
C GLN A 403 -10.06 -27.05 -5.47
N GLY A 404 -9.19 -26.44 -6.28
CA GLY A 404 -8.37 -25.29 -5.85
C GLY A 404 -7.56 -25.61 -4.59
N CYS A 405 -7.55 -24.69 -3.62
CA CYS A 405 -6.89 -24.89 -2.32
C CYS A 405 -7.46 -26.07 -1.51
N CYS A 406 -8.72 -26.51 -1.74
CA CYS A 406 -9.26 -27.69 -1.06
C CYS A 406 -8.50 -28.97 -1.40
N SER A 407 -7.74 -28.98 -2.51
CA SER A 407 -6.87 -30.11 -2.89
C SER A 407 -5.61 -30.26 -2.02
N VAL A 408 -5.37 -29.35 -1.07
CA VAL A 408 -4.35 -29.48 -0.03
C VAL A 408 -4.88 -30.34 1.13
N GLY A 409 -6.15 -30.13 1.50
CA GLY A 409 -6.83 -30.82 2.60
C GLY A 409 -8.07 -30.06 3.04
N ALA A 410 -8.91 -30.70 3.86
CA ALA A 410 -10.17 -30.10 4.34
C ALA A 410 -9.95 -28.78 5.09
N ASP A 411 -8.88 -28.68 5.87
CA ASP A 411 -8.54 -27.48 6.65
C ASP A 411 -8.22 -26.25 5.79
N TYR A 412 -7.86 -26.47 4.53
CA TYR A 412 -7.53 -25.44 3.54
C TYR A 412 -8.70 -25.12 2.61
N CYS A 413 -9.85 -25.79 2.80
CA CYS A 413 -11.04 -25.54 2.02
C CYS A 413 -11.88 -24.45 2.69
N LYS A 414 -11.76 -23.22 2.19
CA LYS A 414 -12.41 -22.04 2.78
C LYS A 414 -13.52 -21.55 1.89
N THR A 415 -14.60 -21.14 2.53
CA THR A 415 -15.77 -20.54 1.89
C THR A 415 -15.63 -19.02 1.83
N SER A 416 -16.48 -18.37 1.04
CA SER A 416 -16.58 -16.90 1.01
C SER A 416 -17.09 -16.32 2.32
N ASP A 417 -17.76 -17.11 3.15
CA ASP A 417 -18.26 -16.66 4.45
C ASP A 417 -17.13 -16.69 5.48
N GLU A 418 -16.25 -17.69 5.40
CA GLU A 418 -15.05 -17.76 6.23
C GLU A 418 -14.03 -16.70 5.79
N TYR A 419 -13.68 -16.68 4.50
CA TYR A 419 -12.71 -15.75 3.90
C TYR A 419 -13.45 -14.89 2.86
N PRO A 420 -14.04 -13.75 3.27
CA PRO A 420 -14.71 -12.84 2.36
C PRO A 420 -13.79 -12.43 1.21
N SER A 421 -14.18 -12.79 -0.01
CA SER A 421 -13.54 -12.20 -1.18
C SER A 421 -14.05 -10.77 -1.28
N GLY A 422 -13.14 -9.79 -1.32
CA GLY A 422 -13.52 -8.45 -1.75
C GLY A 422 -14.30 -8.58 -3.05
N SER A 423 -15.50 -8.00 -3.11
CA SER A 423 -16.57 -8.30 -4.09
C SER A 423 -16.23 -8.07 -5.58
N GLY A 424 -14.96 -7.80 -5.93
CA GLY A 424 -14.46 -7.61 -7.29
C GLY A 424 -13.49 -8.69 -7.83
N ASP A 425 -13.12 -9.71 -7.05
CA ASP A 425 -11.91 -10.51 -7.36
C ASP A 425 -12.10 -11.78 -8.19
N GLY A 426 -13.32 -12.31 -8.27
CA GLY A 426 -13.63 -13.49 -9.09
C GLY A 426 -13.36 -13.28 -10.60
N LEU A 427 -13.36 -12.03 -11.08
CA LEU A 427 -13.08 -11.68 -12.47
C LEU A 427 -11.57 -11.52 -12.77
N LEU A 428 -10.75 -11.30 -11.75
CA LEU A 428 -9.31 -11.08 -11.93
C LEU A 428 -8.56 -12.40 -12.01
N ALA A 429 -8.95 -13.40 -11.22
CA ALA A 429 -8.29 -14.68 -11.26
C ALA A 429 -8.46 -15.44 -12.59
N SER A 430 -9.56 -15.22 -13.31
CA SER A 430 -9.75 -15.73 -14.69
C SER A 430 -8.84 -15.05 -15.70
N LEU A 431 -8.39 -13.82 -15.44
CA LEU A 431 -7.42 -13.13 -16.29
C LEU A 431 -6.00 -13.68 -16.05
N TRP A 432 -5.60 -13.95 -14.81
CA TRP A 432 -4.27 -14.50 -14.49
C TRP A 432 -4.03 -15.94 -14.96
N SER A 433 -5.12 -16.71 -15.03
CA SER A 433 -5.22 -18.09 -15.51
C SER A 433 -4.89 -18.30 -17.00
N GLN A 434 -4.93 -17.27 -17.84
CA GLN A 434 -4.99 -17.41 -19.30
C GLN A 434 -3.64 -17.42 -20.05
N SER A 435 -2.50 -17.63 -19.39
CA SER A 435 -1.22 -17.77 -20.09
C SER A 435 -0.96 -19.17 -20.70
N LYS A 436 -1.94 -20.09 -20.66
CA LYS A 436 -1.91 -21.33 -21.44
C LYS A 436 -2.53 -21.12 -22.83
N THR A 437 -1.77 -20.49 -23.73
CA THR A 437 -1.89 -20.81 -25.16
C THR A 437 -0.52 -21.30 -25.61
N ILE A 438 -0.40 -22.63 -25.65
CA ILE A 438 0.67 -23.31 -26.38
C ILE A 438 0.45 -22.96 -27.85
N VAL A 439 1.34 -22.11 -28.39
CA VAL A 439 1.56 -22.08 -29.84
C VAL A 439 2.59 -23.17 -30.11
N VAL A 440 2.16 -24.19 -30.86
CA VAL A 440 3.00 -25.26 -31.41
C VAL A 440 4.10 -24.67 -32.28
#